data_AF-A0A1F9WBC7-F1
#
_entry.id   AF-A0A1F9WBC7-F1
#
_cell.length_a   1.000
_cell.length_b   1.000
_cell.length_c   1.000
_cell.angle_alpha   90.00
_cell.angle_beta   90.00
_cell.angle_gamma   90.00
#
_symmetry.space_group_name_H-M   'P 1'
#
loop_
_entity.id
_entity.type
_entity.pdbx_description
1 polymer ?
#
loop_
_entity_poly.entity_id
_entity_poly.type
_entity_poly.pdbx_seq_one_letter_code
_entity_poly.pdbx_strand_id
1 'polypeptide(L)' 'MKDGKWLEPRYTNKDIFEKDYPKLDLSGMEVKCPGCKSGVPLNRKHMAGKTAGWCKQCNRAVHL' A
#
# COMPACT_ATOMS: atom_id res chain seq x y z
N MET A 1 12.25 -7.96 6.20
CA MET A 1 11.03 -7.27 5.73
C MET A 1 10.06 -7.18 6.89
N LYS A 2 9.50 -5.99 7.14
CA LYS A 2 8.51 -5.78 8.20
C LYS A 2 7.13 -6.28 7.72
N ASP A 3 6.31 -6.75 8.65
CA ASP A 3 4.91 -7.04 8.35
C ASP A 3 4.14 -5.72 8.20
N GLY A 4 3.42 -5.58 7.09
CA GLY A 4 2.54 -4.44 6.87
C GLY A 4 1.24 -4.58 7.64
N LYS A 5 0.37 -3.58 7.51
CA LYS A 5 -1.00 -3.55 8.03
C LYS A 5 -1.96 -3.19 6.92
N TRP A 6 -3.19 -3.68 7.01
CA TRP A 6 -4.22 -3.29 6.05
C TRP A 6 -4.53 -1.81 6.21
N LEU A 7 -4.58 -1.11 5.07
CA LEU A 7 -4.99 0.28 5.07
C LEU A 7 -6.49 0.39 5.34
N GLU A 8 -6.83 1.27 6.27
CA GLU A 8 -8.20 1.54 6.69
C GLU A 8 -8.54 3.02 6.44
N PRO A 9 -9.73 3.33 5.89
CA PRO A 9 -10.76 2.39 5.45
C PRO A 9 -10.33 1.55 4.23
N ARG A 10 -10.98 0.40 4.03
CA ARG A 10 -10.66 -0.49 2.91
C ARG A 10 -11.08 0.17 1.59
N TYR A 11 -10.10 0.35 0.70
CA TYR A 11 -10.35 0.73 -0.68
C TYR A 11 -11.03 -0.40 -1.47
N THR A 12 -12.03 -0.05 -2.27
CA THR A 12 -12.78 -0.99 -3.11
C THR A 12 -12.00 -1.46 -4.33
N ASN A 13 -11.11 -0.62 -4.87
CA ASN A 13 -10.22 -0.96 -5.96
C ASN A 13 -8.92 -0.13 -5.94
N LYS A 14 -8.00 -0.47 -6.84
CA LYS A 14 -6.69 0.17 -6.97
C LYS A 14 -6.81 1.61 -7.47
N ASP A 15 -7.74 1.91 -8.37
CA ASP A 15 -7.87 3.24 -8.97
C ASP A 15 -8.24 4.32 -7.95
N ILE A 16 -9.14 4.00 -7.00
CA ILE A 16 -9.50 4.93 -5.92
C ILE A 16 -8.30 5.13 -4.98
N PHE A 17 -7.60 4.04 -4.65
CA PHE A 17 -6.38 4.12 -3.84
C PHE A 17 -5.31 5.00 -4.49
N GLU A 18 -5.11 4.88 -5.81
CA GLU A 18 -4.10 5.68 -6.54
C GLU A 18 -4.50 7.15 -6.67
N LYS A 19 -5.79 7.49 -6.61
CA LYS A 19 -6.25 8.88 -6.53
C LYS A 19 -5.93 9.51 -5.17
N ASP A 20 -6.08 8.76 -4.07
CA ASP A 20 -5.77 9.25 -2.72
C ASP A 20 -4.26 9.28 -2.45
N TYR A 21 -3.52 8.35 -3.05
CA TYR A 21 -2.05 8.29 -2.99
C TYR A 21 -1.42 8.58 -4.36
N PRO A 22 -1.55 9.82 -4.87
CA PRO A 22 -1.19 10.15 -6.25
C PRO A 22 0.32 10.16 -6.48
N LYS A 23 1.12 10.42 -5.43
CA LYS A 23 2.57 10.53 -5.55
C LYS A 23 3.22 9.15 -5.56
N LEU A 24 4.08 8.92 -6.53
CA LEU A 24 4.94 7.75 -6.59
C LEU A 24 6.25 8.05 -5.85
N ASP A 25 6.64 7.18 -4.92
CA ASP A 25 7.92 7.24 -4.21
C ASP A 25 8.68 5.93 -4.47
N LEU A 26 9.66 5.99 -5.36
CA LEU A 26 10.47 4.83 -5.76
C LEU A 26 11.53 4.45 -4.71
N SER A 27 11.71 5.28 -3.68
CA SER A 27 12.49 4.96 -2.48
C SER A 27 11.70 4.09 -1.49
N GLY A 28 10.44 3.76 -1.83
CA GLY A 28 9.48 3.10 -0.95
C GLY A 28 9.97 1.75 -0.42
N MET A 29 9.81 1.57 0.89
CA MET A 29 10.11 0.33 1.60
C MET A 29 9.17 -0.81 1.17
N GLU A 30 9.63 -2.06 1.17
CA GLU A 30 8.77 -3.23 0.96
C GLU A 30 8.34 -3.86 2.29
N VAL A 31 7.05 -4.17 2.41
CA VAL A 31 6.46 -4.86 3.57
C VAL A 31 5.77 -6.15 3.15
N LYS A 32 5.59 -7.08 4.09
CA LYS A 32 4.78 -8.27 3.82
C LYS A 32 3.30 -7.96 3.93
N CYS A 33 2.53 -8.43 2.96
CA CYS A 33 1.08 -8.39 2.99
C CYS A 33 0.54 -9.22 4.18
N PRO A 34 -0.36 -8.69 5.03
CA PRO A 34 -0.92 -9.44 6.16
C PRO A 34 -1.70 -10.70 5.74
N GLY A 35 -2.27 -10.70 4.53
CA GLY A 35 -3.08 -11.82 4.02
C GLY A 35 -2.25 -12.91 3.35
N CYS A 36 -1.61 -12.59 2.22
CA CYS A 36 -0.88 -13.55 1.41
C CYS A 36 0.62 -13.64 1.73
N LYS A 37 1.14 -12.81 2.65
CA LYS A 37 2.57 -12.73 3.02
C LYS A 37 3.53 -12.36 1.88
N SER A 38 3.02 -11.99 0.71
CA SER A 38 3.84 -11.50 -0.41
C SER A 38 4.47 -10.15 -0.08
N GLY A 39 5.60 -9.83 -0.71
CA GLY A 39 6.16 -8.49 -0.70
C GLY A 39 5.19 -7.49 -1.36
N VAL A 40 4.99 -6.34 -0.71
CA VAL A 40 4.17 -5.23 -1.19
C VAL A 40 5.04 -3.96 -1.12
N PRO A 41 5.39 -3.36 -2.27
CA PRO A 41 6.16 -2.13 -2.28
C PRO A 41 5.28 -0.96 -1.83
N LEU A 42 5.71 -0.21 -0.81
CA LEU A 42 5.04 1.01 -0.33
C LEU A 42 5.44 2.22 -1.18
N ASN A 43 5.15 2.15 -2.48
CA ASN A 43 5.60 3.11 -3.47
C ASN A 43 4.59 4.25 -3.73
N ARG A 44 3.49 4.31 -2.97
CA ARG A 44 2.46 5.35 -3.11
C ARG A 44 2.44 6.22 -1.87
N LYS A 45 2.36 7.54 -2.04
CA LYS A 45 2.41 8.52 -0.95
C LYS A 45 1.20 9.46 -1.00
N HIS A 46 0.53 9.57 0.15
CA HIS A 46 -0.56 10.51 0.39
C HIS A 46 0.01 11.93 0.60
N MET A 47 -0.81 12.95 0.36
CA MET A 47 -0.43 14.36 0.56
C MET A 47 -0.04 14.67 2.02
N ALA A 48 -0.60 13.93 2.98
CA ALA A 48 -0.27 13.98 4.40
C ALA A 48 1.02 13.23 4.79
N GLY A 49 1.82 12.77 3.81
CA GLY A 49 3.11 12.11 4.05
C GLY A 49 3.05 10.61 4.37
N LYS A 50 1.86 10.01 4.47
CA LYS A 50 1.68 8.56 4.68
C LYS A 50 2.05 7.78 3.42
N THR A 51 2.77 6.67 3.57
CA THR A 51 3.10 5.75 2.47
C THR A 51 2.27 4.48 2.54
N ALA A 52 1.90 3.96 1.37
CA ALA A 52 1.12 2.75 1.21
C ALA A 52 1.48 2.04 -0.10
N GLY A 53 1.08 0.79 -0.23
CA GLY A 53 1.28 -0.04 -1.40
C GLY A 53 0.05 -0.88 -1.68
N TRP A 54 -0.10 -1.36 -2.92
CA TRP A 54 -1.21 -2.22 -3.30
C TRP A 54 -0.76 -3.68 -3.41
N CYS A 55 -1.36 -4.56 -2.61
CA CYS A 55 -1.18 -5.99 -2.78
C CYS A 55 -2.02 -6.48 -3.96
N LYS A 56 -1.36 -6.96 -5.02
CA LYS A 56 -2.06 -7.52 -6.20
C LYS A 56 -2.81 -8.82 -5.89
N GLN A 57 -2.25 -9.69 -5.06
CA GLN A 57 -2.85 -10.99 -4.73
C GLN A 57 -4.10 -10.86 -3.87
N CYS A 58 -4.06 -10.02 -2.83
CA CYS A 58 -5.21 -9.76 -1.97
C CYS A 58 -6.13 -8.65 -2.49
N ASN A 59 -5.75 -7.99 -3.59
CA ASN A 59 -6.40 -6.81 -4.16
C ASN A 59 -6.76 -5.78 -3.08
N ARG A 60 -5.77 -5.40 -2.25
CA ARG A 60 -5.99 -4.55 -1.07
C ARG A 60 -4.76 -3.71 -0.74
N ALA A 61 -4.99 -2.48 -0.29
CA ALA A 61 -3.94 -1.55 0.13
C ALA A 61 -3.34 -1.92 1.49
N VAL A 62 -2.03 -1.76 1.61
CA VAL A 62 -1.21 -2.08 2.78
C VAL A 62 -0.36 -0.85 3.13
N HIS A 63 -0.13 -0.60 4.41
CA HIS A 63 0.83 0.39 4.90
C HIS A 63 1.76 -0.23 5.95
N LEU A 64 2.74 0.54 6.42
CA LEU A 64 3.57 0.17 7.57
C LEU A 64 2.87 0.47 8.90
#